data_AF-A0A957HEW2-F1
#
_entry.id   AF-A0A957HEW2-F1
#
_cell.length_a   1.000
_cell.length_b   1.000
_cell.length_c   1.000
_cell.angle_alpha   90.00
_cell.angle_beta   90.00
_cell.angle_gamma   90.00
#
_symmetry.space_group_name_H-M   'P 1'
#
loop_
_entity.id
_entity.type
_entity.pdbx_description
1 polymer ?
#
loop_
_entity_poly.entity_id
_entity_poly.type
_entity_poly.pdbx_seq_one_letter_code
_entity_poly.pdbx_strand_id
1 'polypeptide(L)' 'MLNRQGRRQMKPPELEPVSILIADSDLRRLIYYEAIIQRMPDMECIASTPTSDTVLDLIEELHPQVVLLDSR' A
#
# COMPACT_ATOMS: atom_id res chain seq x y z
N MET A 1 -45.72 9.45 -23.83
CA MET A 1 -45.15 8.31 -23.08
C MET A 1 -43.70 8.13 -23.53
N LEU A 2 -42.71 8.37 -22.67
CA LEU A 2 -41.28 8.27 -22.98
C LEU A 2 -40.65 7.11 -22.21
N ASN A 3 -40.08 6.15 -22.95
CA ASN A 3 -39.45 4.94 -22.43
C ASN A 3 -38.26 5.27 -21.53
N ARG A 4 -38.33 4.84 -20.27
CA ARG A 4 -37.18 4.83 -19.33
C ARG A 4 -36.31 3.60 -19.63
N GLN A 5 -35.45 3.69 -20.63
CA GLN A 5 -34.41 2.69 -20.83
C GLN A 5 -33.43 2.72 -19.65
N GLY A 6 -33.23 1.55 -19.05
CA GLY A 6 -32.39 1.36 -17.88
C GLY A 6 -30.96 1.81 -18.14
N ARG A 7 -30.51 2.79 -17.35
CA ARG A 7 -29.09 3.09 -17.22
C ARG A 7 -28.44 1.87 -16.58
N ARG A 8 -27.69 1.09 -17.35
CA ARG A 8 -26.74 0.12 -16.80
C ARG A 8 -25.80 0.91 -15.88
N GLN A 9 -25.97 0.76 -14.57
CA GLN A 9 -24.97 1.21 -13.61
C GLN A 9 -23.72 0.34 -13.85
N MET A 10 -22.69 0.92 -14.46
CA MET A 10 -21.38 0.28 -14.46
C MET A 10 -20.82 0.44 -13.04
N LYS A 11 -20.56 -0.69 -12.38
CA LYS A 11 -19.81 -0.68 -11.11
C LYS A 11 -18.46 -0.01 -11.40
N PRO A 12 -18.03 1.00 -10.62
CA PRO A 12 -16.70 1.55 -10.79
C PRO A 12 -15.67 0.42 -10.67
N PRO A 13 -14.57 0.45 -11.44
CA PRO A 13 -13.52 -0.55 -11.32
C PRO A 13 -13.02 -0.55 -9.87
N GLU A 14 -12.96 -1.73 -9.27
CA GLU A 14 -12.27 -1.92 -7.99
C GLU A 14 -10.79 -1.66 -8.26
N LEU A 15 -10.25 -0.61 -7.64
CA LEU A 15 -8.83 -0.29 -7.72
C LEU A 15 -8.07 -1.25 -6.81
N GLU A 16 -6.97 -1.79 -7.31
CA GLU A 16 -6.05 -2.57 -6.48
C GLU A 16 -5.39 -1.65 -5.43
N PRO A 17 -5.19 -2.11 -4.19
CA PRO A 17 -4.50 -1.34 -3.16
C PRO A 17 -3.08 -0.97 -3.57
N VAL A 18 -2.61 0.20 -3.14
CA VAL A 18 -1.23 0.63 -3.34
C VAL A 18 -0.30 -0.20 -2.45
N SER A 19 0.67 -0.87 -3.04
CA SER A 19 1.63 -1.71 -2.32
C SER A 19 2.79 -0.90 -1.74
N ILE A 20 3.02 -1.03 -0.43
CA ILE A 20 3.97 -0.21 0.33
C ILE A 20 5.00 -1.10 1.04
N LEU A 21 6.28 -0.79 0.86
CA LEU A 21 7.40 -1.30 1.66
C LEU A 21 7.85 -0.24 2.67
N ILE A 22 8.10 -0.63 3.92
CA ILE A 22 8.57 0.28 4.98
C ILE A 22 9.96 -0.14 5.46
N ALA A 23 10.91 0.79 5.51
CA ALA A 23 12.22 0.58 6.12
C ALA A 23 12.53 1.70 7.13
N ASP A 24 12.57 1.36 8.42
CA ASP A 24 12.87 2.30 9.51
C ASP A 24 13.54 1.56 10.67
N SER A 25 14.68 2.04 11.15
CA SER A 25 15.45 1.39 12.22
C SER A 25 14.77 1.44 13.59
N ASP A 26 13.80 2.34 13.80
CA ASP A 26 12.98 2.38 15.01
C ASP A 26 11.75 1.48 14.86
N LEU A 27 11.78 0.34 15.56
CA LEU A 27 10.70 -0.65 15.59
C LEU A 27 9.33 -0.05 15.97
N ARG A 28 9.28 1.00 16.80
CA ARG A 28 8.01 1.64 17.16
C ARG A 28 7.45 2.39 15.96
N ARG A 29 8.30 3.06 15.18
CA ARG A 29 7.88 3.76 13.96
C ARG A 29 7.35 2.79 12.92
N LEU A 30 7.99 1.63 12.73
CA LEU A 30 7.44 0.55 11.88
C LEU A 30 6.01 0.18 12.28
N ILE A 31 5.78 -0.14 13.56
CA ILE A 31 4.45 -0.48 14.08
C ILE A 31 3.44 0.65 13.85
N TYR A 32 3.85 1.91 14.07
CA TYR A 32 2.98 3.07 13.84
C TYR A 32 2.63 3.23 12.36
N TYR A 33 3.58 3.06 11.45
CA TYR A 33 3.33 3.17 10.01
C TYR A 33 2.42 2.05 9.50
N GLU A 34 2.66 0.81 9.90
CA GLU A 34 1.79 -0.32 9.58
C GLU A 34 0.36 -0.08 10.07
N ALA A 35 0.19 0.37 11.31
CA ALA A 35 -1.13 0.66 11.88
C ALA A 35 -1.87 1.80 11.17
N ILE A 36 -1.14 2.76 10.58
CA ILE A 36 -1.72 3.82 9.75
C ILE A 36 -2.16 3.24 8.40
N ILE A 37 -1.28 2.47 7.73
CA ILE A 37 -1.54 1.88 6.42
C ILE A 37 -2.73 0.90 6.48
N GLN A 38 -2.82 0.07 7.52
CA GLN A 38 -3.95 -0.86 7.72
C GLN A 38 -5.32 -0.17 7.83
N ARG A 39 -5.38 1.13 8.11
CA ARG A 39 -6.63 1.91 8.18
C ARG A 39 -7.04 2.49 6.82
N MET A 40 -6.17 2.41 5.82
CA MET A 40 -6.38 2.94 4.48
C MET A 40 -6.83 1.77 3.57
N PRO A 41 -8.10 1.75 3.12
CA PRO A 41 -8.63 0.62 2.33
C PRO A 41 -8.01 0.49 0.93
N ASP A 42 -7.29 1.51 0.49
CA ASP A 42 -6.62 1.63 -0.80
C ASP A 42 -5.10 1.48 -0.69
N MET A 43 -4.58 1.01 0.45
CA MET A 43 -3.15 0.77 0.66
C MET A 43 -2.91 -0.56 1.37
N GLU A 44 -1.76 -1.16 1.10
CA GLU A 44 -1.32 -2.41 1.71
C GLU A 44 0.16 -2.32 2.07
N CYS A 45 0.50 -2.61 3.32
CA CYS A 45 1.89 -2.79 3.72
C CYS A 45 2.31 -4.22 3.39
N ILE A 46 3.05 -4.41 2.32
CA ILE A 46 3.45 -5.73 1.82
C ILE A 46 4.69 -6.28 2.54
N ALA A 47 5.52 -5.38 3.11
CA ALA A 47 6.65 -5.74 3.94
C ALA A 47 7.13 -4.55 4.79
N SER A 48 7.77 -4.86 5.91
CA SER A 48 8.44 -3.89 6.76
C SER A 48 9.77 -4.48 7.26
N THR A 49 10.80 -3.64 7.36
CA THR A 49 12.12 -4.08 7.83
C THR A 49 12.83 -3.00 8.65
N PRO A 50 13.46 -3.34 9.79
CA PRO A 50 14.33 -2.42 10.50
C PRO A 50 15.74 -2.35 9.92
N THR A 51 16.06 -3.19 8.94
CA THR A 51 17.42 -3.44 8.49
C THR A 51 17.63 -2.96 7.07
N SER A 52 18.50 -1.95 6.91
CA SER A 52 18.86 -1.36 5.61
C SER A 52 19.38 -2.39 4.61
N ASP A 53 20.12 -3.40 5.06
CA ASP A 53 20.76 -4.41 4.21
C ASP A 53 19.75 -5.28 3.45
N THR A 54 18.49 -5.31 3.87
CA THR A 54 17.43 -6.14 3.24
C THR A 54 16.51 -5.35 2.31
N VAL A 55 16.64 -4.02 2.29
CA VAL A 55 15.67 -3.15 1.60
C VAL A 55 15.73 -3.32 0.09
N LEU A 56 16.94 -3.42 -0.47
CA LEU A 56 17.12 -3.62 -1.92
C LEU A 56 16.56 -4.97 -2.36
N ASP A 57 16.86 -6.04 -1.62
CA ASP A 57 16.34 -7.39 -1.90
C ASP A 57 14.81 -7.40 -1.89
N LEU A 58 14.19 -6.74 -0.90
CA LEU A 58 12.72 -6.63 -0.80
C LEU A 58 12.10 -5.80 -1.93
N ILE A 59 12.79 -4.75 -2.41
CA ILE A 59 12.32 -3.97 -3.57
C ILE A 59 12.36 -4.82 -4.85
N GLU A 60 13.42 -5.60 -5.03
CA GLU A 60 13.58 -6.48 -6.19
C GLU A 60 12.59 -7.65 -6.17
N GLU A 61 12.33 -8.25 -5.00
CA GLU A 61 11.43 -9.40 -4.87
C GLU A 61 9.95 -9.01 -4.90
N LEU A 62 9.57 -7.96 -4.18
CA LEU A 62 8.16 -7.63 -3.92
C LEU A 62 7.59 -6.57 -4.87
N HIS A 63 8.45 -5.86 -5.61
CA HIS A 63 8.08 -4.78 -6.52
C HIS A 63 7.06 -3.78 -5.92
N PRO A 64 7.34 -3.17 -4.75
CA PRO A 64 6.44 -2.21 -4.13
C PRO A 64 6.25 -0.96 -5.01
N GLN A 65 5.05 -0.39 -5.00
CA GLN A 65 4.76 0.86 -5.69
C GLN A 65 5.31 2.09 -4.94
N VAL A 66 5.36 2.00 -3.61
CA VAL A 66 5.89 3.05 -2.73
C VAL A 66 6.85 2.42 -1.73
N VAL A 67 7.98 3.10 -1.48
CA VAL A 67 8.92 2.74 -0.43
C VAL A 67 9.03 3.90 0.56
N LEU A 68 8.73 3.64 1.83
CA LEU A 68 8.94 4.56 2.94
C LEU A 68 10.30 4.26 3.58
N LEU A 69 11.24 5.18 3.45
CA LEU A 69 12.61 5.01 3.94
C LEU A 69 12.92 6.01 5.05
N ASP A 70 13.38 5.54 6.21
CA ASP A 70 14.11 6.39 7.15
C ASP A 70 15.52 6.66 6.59
N SER A 71 15.91 7.93 6.62
CA SER A 71 17.15 8.43 6.01
C SER A 71 18.23 8.76 7.04
N ARG A 72 17.99 8.42 8.31
CA ARG A 72 18.75 8.88 9.47
C ARG A 72 19.49 7.76 10.17
#